data_AF-A0A6P0I525-F1
#
_entry.id   AF-A0A6P0I525-F1
#
_cell.length_a   1.000
_cell.length_b   1.000
_cell.length_c   1.000
_cell.angle_alpha   90.00
_cell.angle_beta   90.00
_cell.angle_gamma   90.00
#
_symmetry.space_group_name_H-M   'P 1'
#
loop_
_entity.id
_entity.type
_entity.pdbx_description
1 polymer ?
#
loop_
_entity_poly.entity_id
_entity_poly.type
_entity_poly.pdbx_seq_one_letter_code
_entity_poly.pdbx_strand_id
1 'polypeptide(L)'
;MGGIADPHTTFLLNRSLDTLEIRMRHFNEAGMKIAKYLQEQPLVKKVFYTGLESHPNSSLAKKYLTGHGRVVSFELDASQEVTSEFVDALQVPFMGTNFGSSHAMVEQCSVFTYYHLSPAEKQEIGITDSLVRLSIGYENSDLVIEDIDKALKRIK
;
A
#
# COMPACT_ATOMS: atom_id res chain seq x y z
N MET A 1 -30.97 6.16 16.45
CA MET A 1 -30.04 6.17 15.30
C MET A 1 -30.64 5.33 14.18
N GLY A 2 -30.44 5.73 12.93
CA GLY A 2 -30.99 5.11 11.71
C GLY A 2 -30.05 5.29 10.53
N GLY A 3 -28.76 4.97 10.73
CA GLY A 3 -27.69 5.12 9.72
C GLY A 3 -27.77 4.07 8.62
N ILE A 4 -28.88 4.05 7.88
CA ILE A 4 -29.04 3.23 6.69
C ILE A 4 -28.32 3.89 5.51
N ALA A 5 -27.71 3.07 4.66
CA ALA A 5 -27.11 3.58 3.42
C ALA A 5 -28.21 4.15 2.51
N ASP A 6 -27.94 5.27 1.85
CA ASP A 6 -28.88 5.80 0.87
C ASP A 6 -29.02 4.83 -0.32
N PRO A 7 -30.18 4.83 -1.02
CA PRO A 7 -30.41 3.90 -2.12
C PRO A 7 -29.41 4.03 -3.27
N HIS A 8 -28.89 5.23 -3.53
CA HIS A 8 -27.94 5.48 -4.61
C HIS A 8 -26.55 4.93 -4.27
N THR A 9 -26.06 5.12 -3.04
CA THR A 9 -24.83 4.47 -2.55
C THR A 9 -24.95 2.95 -2.62
N THR A 10 -26.10 2.39 -2.23
CA THR A 10 -26.35 0.94 -2.30
C THR A 10 -26.33 0.44 -3.75
N PHE A 11 -26.92 1.19 -4.68
CA PHE A 11 -26.88 0.89 -6.10
C PHE A 11 -25.45 0.91 -6.67
N LEU A 12 -24.64 1.92 -6.33
CA LEU A 12 -23.25 2.01 -6.76
C LEU A 12 -22.39 0.87 -6.21
N LEU A 13 -22.60 0.50 -4.93
CA LEU A 13 -21.94 -0.66 -4.34
C LEU A 13 -22.31 -1.93 -5.10
N ASN A 14 -23.60 -2.18 -5.32
CA ASN A 14 -24.08 -3.37 -6.02
C ASN A 14 -23.48 -3.47 -7.42
N ARG A 15 -23.48 -2.37 -8.19
CA ARG A 15 -22.82 -2.30 -9.50
C ARG A 15 -21.32 -2.61 -9.42
N SER A 16 -20.63 -2.17 -8.37
CA SER A 16 -19.20 -2.43 -8.22
C SER A 16 -18.89 -3.90 -7.94
N LEU A 17 -19.82 -4.63 -7.32
CA LEU A 17 -19.63 -6.04 -6.94
C LEU A 17 -19.54 -6.97 -8.16
N ASP A 18 -20.20 -6.63 -9.27
CA ASP A 18 -20.17 -7.42 -10.52
C ASP A 18 -18.75 -7.62 -11.06
N THR A 19 -17.81 -6.73 -10.72
CA THR A 19 -16.41 -6.80 -11.15
C THR A 19 -15.44 -7.16 -10.02
N LEU A 20 -15.94 -7.49 -8.83
CA LEU A 20 -15.08 -7.68 -7.65
C LEU A 20 -14.03 -8.77 -7.89
N GLU A 21 -14.41 -9.92 -8.44
CA GLU A 21 -13.51 -11.05 -8.63
C GLU A 21 -12.33 -10.69 -9.55
N ILE A 22 -12.62 -10.11 -10.72
CA ILE A 22 -11.57 -9.74 -11.69
C ILE A 22 -10.65 -8.65 -11.14
N ARG A 23 -11.18 -7.71 -10.36
CA ARG A 23 -10.39 -6.66 -9.71
C ARG A 23 -9.47 -7.26 -8.64
N MET A 24 -9.98 -8.18 -7.82
CA MET A 24 -9.17 -8.85 -6.79
C MET A 24 -8.07 -9.70 -7.40
N ARG A 25 -8.31 -10.38 -8.53
CA ARG A 25 -7.28 -11.12 -9.26
C ARG A 25 -6.13 -10.20 -9.71
N HIS A 26 -6.46 -9.09 -10.38
CA HIS A 26 -5.48 -8.06 -10.76
C HIS A 26 -4.68 -7.56 -9.56
N PHE A 27 -5.37 -7.21 -8.47
CA PHE A 27 -4.71 -6.69 -7.26
C PHE A 27 -3.76 -7.70 -6.60
N ASN A 28 -4.11 -8.99 -6.59
CA ASN A 28 -3.24 -10.03 -6.05
C ASN A 28 -1.98 -10.21 -6.91
N GLU A 29 -2.12 -10.21 -8.24
CA GLU A 29 -1.01 -10.34 -9.18
C GLU A 29 -0.06 -9.14 -9.10
N ALA A 30 -0.62 -7.93 -9.18
CA ALA A 30 0.13 -6.68 -9.10
C ALA A 30 0.79 -6.51 -7.72
N GLY A 31 0.07 -6.82 -6.64
CA GLY A 31 0.58 -6.75 -5.26
C GLY A 31 1.77 -7.65 -5.03
N MET A 32 1.71 -8.90 -5.48
CA MET A 32 2.83 -9.82 -5.39
C MET A 32 4.04 -9.33 -6.18
N LYS A 33 3.82 -8.82 -7.40
CA LYS A 33 4.90 -8.34 -8.27
C LYS A 33 5.63 -7.13 -7.68
N ILE A 34 4.88 -6.13 -7.22
CA ILE A 34 5.43 -4.93 -6.58
C ILE A 34 6.13 -5.28 -5.26
N ALA A 35 5.52 -6.14 -4.44
CA ALA A 35 6.12 -6.56 -3.16
C ALA A 35 7.46 -7.28 -3.36
N LYS A 36 7.57 -8.17 -4.36
CA LYS A 36 8.84 -8.84 -4.70
C LYS A 36 9.89 -7.84 -5.19
N TYR A 37 9.51 -6.93 -6.09
CA TYR A 37 10.42 -5.89 -6.56
C TYR A 37 10.99 -5.07 -5.40
N LEU A 38 10.13 -4.63 -4.47
CA LEU A 38 10.53 -3.86 -3.29
C LEU A 38 11.50 -4.63 -2.38
N GLN A 39 11.34 -5.95 -2.22
CA GLN A 39 12.26 -6.77 -1.41
C GLN A 39 13.69 -6.82 -1.94
N GLU A 40 13.87 -6.61 -3.25
CA GLU A 40 15.17 -6.66 -3.91
C GLU A 40 15.88 -5.30 -3.88
N GLN A 41 15.21 -4.23 -3.43
CA GLN A 41 15.76 -2.88 -3.45
C GLN A 41 16.66 -2.60 -2.24
N PRO A 42 17.90 -2.11 -2.43
CA PRO A 42 18.83 -1.84 -1.32
C PRO A 42 18.36 -0.81 -0.30
N LEU A 43 17.54 0.16 -0.72
CA LEU A 43 17.00 1.22 0.15
C LEU A 43 15.72 0.80 0.89
N VAL A 44 15.18 -0.38 0.58
CA VAL A 44 13.99 -0.92 1.26
C VAL A 44 14.44 -1.84 2.38
N LYS A 45 14.23 -1.40 3.61
CA LYS A 45 14.62 -2.14 4.82
C LYS A 45 13.72 -3.36 5.04
N LYS A 46 12.42 -3.22 4.80
CA LYS A 46 11.44 -4.27 5.09
C LYS A 46 10.18 -4.09 4.25
N VAL A 47 9.62 -5.21 3.79
CA VAL A 47 8.33 -5.24 3.08
C VAL A 47 7.32 -6.05 3.88
N PHE A 48 6.13 -5.49 4.03
CA PHE A 48 4.97 -6.08 4.70
C PHE A 48 3.92 -6.43 3.65
N TYR A 49 3.96 -7.68 3.19
CA TYR A 49 2.95 -8.22 2.30
C TYR A 49 2.73 -9.70 2.61
N THR A 50 1.49 -10.10 2.86
CA THR A 50 1.17 -11.45 3.36
C THR A 50 1.50 -12.57 2.36
N GLY A 51 1.69 -12.24 1.08
CA GLY A 51 2.09 -13.18 0.04
C GLY A 51 3.59 -13.50 0.03
N LEU A 52 4.41 -12.69 0.70
CA LEU A 52 5.85 -12.94 0.76
C LEU A 52 6.16 -14.01 1.80
N GLU A 53 7.13 -14.88 1.50
CA GLU A 53 7.52 -15.94 2.43
C GLU A 53 8.18 -15.40 3.70
N SER A 54 8.84 -14.26 3.59
CA SER A 54 9.45 -13.51 4.70
C SER A 54 8.42 -12.91 5.66
N HIS A 55 7.14 -12.87 5.30
CA HIS A 55 6.11 -12.34 6.18
C HIS A 55 5.92 -13.28 7.39
N PRO A 56 5.91 -12.79 8.65
CA PRO A 56 5.84 -13.65 9.84
C PRO A 56 4.65 -14.60 9.85
N ASN A 57 3.54 -14.17 9.26
CA ASN A 57 2.30 -14.94 9.17
C ASN A 57 2.08 -15.56 7.78
N SER A 58 3.11 -15.76 6.97
CA SER A 58 2.97 -16.31 5.60
C SER A 58 2.31 -17.70 5.59
N SER A 59 2.59 -18.55 6.59
CA SER A 59 1.95 -19.86 6.75
C SER A 59 0.44 -19.76 7.05
N LEU A 60 0.05 -18.83 7.93
CA LEU A 60 -1.36 -18.56 8.23
C LEU A 60 -2.07 -17.91 7.03
N ALA A 61 -1.39 -17.01 6.32
CA ALA A 61 -1.90 -16.39 5.10
C ALA A 61 -2.18 -17.47 4.03
N LYS A 62 -1.24 -18.39 3.78
CA LYS A 62 -1.43 -19.53 2.87
C LYS A 62 -2.60 -20.44 3.30
N LYS A 63 -2.85 -20.57 4.62
CA LYS A 63 -3.94 -21.41 5.15
C LYS A 63 -5.32 -20.76 5.01
N TYR A 64 -5.42 -19.45 5.27
CA TYR A 64 -6.72 -18.78 5.45
C TYR A 64 -7.09 -17.81 4.34
N LEU A 65 -6.15 -17.41 3.48
CA LEU A 65 -6.39 -16.43 2.42
C LEU A 65 -6.33 -17.09 1.03
N THR A 66 -7.22 -16.65 0.15
CA THR A 66 -7.21 -17.01 -1.29
C THR A 66 -6.51 -15.96 -2.16
N GLY A 67 -5.99 -14.90 -1.53
CA GLY A 67 -5.29 -13.77 -2.14
C GLY A 67 -4.76 -12.82 -1.07
N HIS A 68 -3.83 -11.94 -1.44
CA HIS A 68 -3.09 -11.09 -0.51
C HIS A 68 -3.46 -9.60 -0.61
N GLY A 69 -4.32 -9.24 -1.57
CA GLY A 69 -4.87 -7.91 -1.75
C GLY A 69 -3.90 -6.91 -2.37
N ARG A 70 -4.34 -5.65 -2.42
CA ARG A 70 -3.68 -4.52 -3.09
C ARG A 70 -2.76 -3.68 -2.23
N VAL A 71 -2.75 -3.89 -0.92
CA VAL A 71 -2.02 -3.04 0.02
C VAL A 71 -0.66 -3.66 0.28
N VAL A 72 0.40 -2.92 -0.04
CA VAL A 72 1.78 -3.26 0.22
C VAL A 72 2.35 -2.14 1.08
N SER A 73 2.79 -2.47 2.30
CA SER A 73 3.51 -1.51 3.14
C SER A 73 4.99 -1.86 3.15
N PHE A 74 5.86 -0.85 3.26
CA PHE A 74 7.29 -1.06 3.34
C PHE A 74 7.97 0.05 4.13
N GLU A 75 9.10 -0.27 4.74
CA GLU A 75 9.97 0.68 5.42
C GLU A 75 11.18 0.97 4.54
N LEU A 76 11.48 2.24 4.34
CA LEU A 76 12.76 2.66 3.77
C LEU A 76 13.85 2.68 4.85
N ASP A 77 15.09 2.40 4.45
CA ASP A 77 16.28 2.63 5.27
C ASP A 77 16.71 4.11 5.15
N ALA A 78 15.83 4.99 5.63
CA ALA A 78 15.92 6.44 5.42
C ALA A 78 15.32 7.21 6.61
N SER A 79 15.63 8.50 6.72
CA SER A 79 14.97 9.38 7.70
C SER A 79 13.52 9.67 7.30
N GLN A 80 12.77 10.32 8.20
CA GLN A 80 11.41 10.77 7.92
C GLN A 80 11.37 11.68 6.69
N GLU A 81 12.32 12.62 6.60
CA GLU A 81 12.41 13.64 5.55
C GLU A 81 12.75 13.01 4.20
N VAL A 82 13.74 12.11 4.18
CA VAL A 82 14.12 11.40 2.94
C VAL A 82 12.99 10.48 2.47
N THR A 83 12.21 9.91 3.40
CA THR A 83 10.99 9.16 3.06
C THR A 83 9.93 10.07 2.46
N SER A 84 9.74 11.29 2.99
CA SER A 84 8.84 12.28 2.41
C SER A 84 9.26 12.64 0.98
N GLU A 85 10.56 12.86 0.74
CA GLU A 85 11.10 13.14 -0.60
C GLU A 85 10.83 12.01 -1.59
N PHE A 86 10.91 10.75 -1.15
CA PHE A 86 10.53 9.60 -1.97
C PHE A 86 9.05 9.63 -2.33
N VAL A 87 8.16 9.85 -1.35
CA VAL A 87 6.72 9.89 -1.59
C VAL A 87 6.35 11.05 -2.51
N ASP A 88 6.96 12.23 -2.33
CA ASP A 88 6.77 13.42 -3.17
C ASP A 88 7.32 13.24 -4.60
N ALA A 89 8.29 12.36 -4.79
CA ALA A 89 8.87 12.09 -6.10
C ALA A 89 7.99 11.20 -6.99
N LEU A 90 7.11 10.38 -6.41
CA LEU A 90 6.21 9.49 -7.14
C LEU A 90 5.25 10.28 -8.02
N GLN A 91 5.02 9.80 -9.25
CA GLN A 91 4.16 10.46 -10.23
C GLN A 91 2.93 9.62 -10.60
N VAL A 92 2.97 8.31 -10.36
CA VAL A 92 1.87 7.40 -10.68
C VAL A 92 0.84 7.30 -9.55
N PRO A 93 1.20 6.90 -8.31
CA PRO A 93 0.24 6.88 -7.22
C PRO A 93 -0.07 8.30 -6.73
N PHE A 94 -1.35 8.56 -6.44
CA PHE A 94 -1.75 9.79 -5.78
C PHE A 94 -1.44 9.74 -4.28
N MET A 95 -1.02 10.87 -3.69
CA MET A 95 -0.90 10.94 -2.24
C MET A 95 -2.29 10.87 -1.58
N GLY A 96 -2.52 9.93 -0.66
CA GLY A 96 -3.73 9.88 0.14
C GLY A 96 -3.99 8.58 0.91
N THR A 97 -5.03 8.60 1.76
CA THR A 97 -5.29 7.56 2.77
C THR A 97 -6.28 6.48 2.36
N ASN A 98 -6.93 6.62 1.21
CA ASN A 98 -7.88 5.63 0.73
C ASN A 98 -7.15 4.44 0.07
N PHE A 99 -7.76 3.26 0.12
CA PHE A 99 -7.28 2.03 -0.52
C PHE A 99 -8.38 1.28 -1.27
N GLY A 100 -9.49 1.96 -1.61
CA GLY A 100 -10.59 1.47 -2.45
C GLY A 100 -10.72 2.18 -3.80
N SER A 101 -9.83 3.13 -4.12
CA SER A 101 -9.86 3.89 -5.38
C SER A 101 -9.47 3.03 -6.59
N SER A 102 -9.94 3.38 -7.78
CA SER A 102 -9.41 2.81 -9.04
C SER A 102 -7.94 3.16 -9.26
N HIS A 103 -7.46 4.20 -8.60
CA HIS A 103 -6.09 4.69 -8.72
C HIS A 103 -5.17 4.14 -7.63
N ALA A 104 -3.89 4.02 -7.97
CA ALA A 104 -2.85 3.77 -7.00
C ALA A 104 -2.77 4.96 -6.01
N MET A 105 -2.57 4.65 -4.73
CA MET A 105 -2.45 5.65 -3.67
C MET A 105 -1.27 5.34 -2.77
N VAL A 106 -0.57 6.38 -2.32
CA VAL A 106 0.60 6.27 -1.46
C VAL A 106 0.50 7.24 -0.29
N GLU A 107 1.00 6.85 0.87
CA GLU A 107 1.22 7.75 1.99
C GLU A 107 2.43 7.33 2.81
N GLN A 108 3.01 8.28 3.54
CA GLN A 108 3.88 8.02 4.68
C GLN A 108 3.03 8.03 5.95
N CYS A 109 2.90 6.85 6.59
CA CYS A 109 1.93 6.63 7.66
C CYS A 109 2.14 7.57 8.87
N SER A 110 3.40 7.84 9.23
CA SER A 110 3.79 8.67 10.38
C SER A 110 3.40 10.14 10.22
N VAL A 111 3.46 10.66 8.99
CA VAL A 111 3.22 12.08 8.66
C VAL A 111 1.76 12.31 8.29
N PHE A 112 1.07 11.31 7.73
CA PHE A 112 -0.26 11.46 7.19
C PHE A 112 -1.36 10.86 8.08
N THR A 113 -1.59 9.54 8.08
CA THR A 113 -2.67 8.93 8.88
C THR A 113 -2.47 9.08 10.40
N TYR A 114 -1.25 8.95 10.89
CA TYR A 114 -0.95 8.93 12.33
C TYR A 114 -0.34 10.24 12.84
N TYR A 115 -0.45 11.33 12.09
CA TYR A 115 0.17 12.62 12.41
C TYR A 115 -0.14 13.15 13.82
N HIS A 116 -1.33 12.82 14.34
CA HIS A 116 -1.85 13.28 15.63
C HIS A 116 -1.27 12.53 16.84
N LEU A 117 -0.57 11.42 16.63
CA LEU A 117 0.09 10.65 17.68
C LEU A 117 1.49 11.18 17.97
N SER A 118 1.92 11.09 19.22
CA SER A 118 3.30 11.32 19.63
C SER A 118 4.25 10.26 19.05
N PRO A 119 5.56 10.52 18.97
CA PRO A 119 6.53 9.53 18.51
C PRO A 119 6.50 8.22 19.32
N ALA A 120 6.28 8.30 20.64
CA ALA A 120 6.21 7.12 21.51
C ALA A 120 4.97 6.26 21.20
N GLU A 121 3.80 6.89 21.02
CA GLU A 121 2.57 6.19 20.66
C GLU A 121 2.68 5.53 19.27
N LYS A 122 3.27 6.22 18.29
CA LYS A 122 3.54 5.65 16.95
C LYS A 122 4.43 4.40 17.06
N GLN A 123 5.50 4.49 17.84
CA GLN A 123 6.43 3.38 18.04
C GLN A 123 5.75 2.17 18.71
N GLU A 124 4.87 2.40 19.69
CA GLU A 124 4.12 1.35 20.39
C GLU A 124 3.25 0.51 19.43
N ILE A 125 2.65 1.16 18.42
CA ILE A 125 1.83 0.50 17.40
C ILE A 125 2.61 0.10 16.14
N GLY A 126 3.94 0.25 16.15
CA GLY A 126 4.81 -0.15 15.05
C GLY A 126 4.78 0.76 13.81
N ILE A 127 4.33 2.01 13.95
CA ILE A 127 4.40 3.01 12.89
C ILE A 127 5.76 3.70 12.98
N THR A 128 6.67 3.35 12.08
CA THR A 128 7.97 4.02 11.97
C THR A 128 7.86 5.29 11.14
N ASP A 129 8.86 6.17 11.28
CA ASP A 129 8.95 7.39 10.48
C ASP A 129 9.13 7.11 8.98
N SER A 130 9.70 5.96 8.61
CA SER A 130 9.95 5.57 7.21
C SER A 130 8.90 4.61 6.64
N LEU A 131 7.79 4.38 7.34
CA LEU A 131 6.73 3.48 6.91
C LEU A 131 5.88 4.12 5.80
N VAL A 132 5.98 3.54 4.60
CA VAL A 132 5.17 3.88 3.44
C VAL A 132 4.10 2.83 3.24
N ARG A 133 2.87 3.26 2.96
CA ARG A 133 1.77 2.39 2.54
C ARG A 133 1.39 2.70 1.10
N LEU A 134 1.58 1.72 0.23
CA LEU A 134 1.15 1.75 -1.17
C LEU A 134 -0.11 0.90 -1.34
N SER A 135 -1.10 1.48 -2.00
CA SER A 135 -2.36 0.84 -2.30
C SER A 135 -2.56 0.81 -3.81
N ILE A 136 -2.46 -0.36 -4.40
CA ILE A 136 -2.38 -0.54 -5.85
C ILE A 136 -3.73 -0.29 -6.52
N GLY A 137 -3.74 0.46 -7.62
CA GLY A 137 -4.92 0.68 -8.47
C GLY A 137 -4.95 -0.25 -9.69
N TYR A 138 -5.70 0.15 -10.74
CA TYR A 138 -5.79 -0.60 -12.00
C TYR A 138 -4.67 -0.29 -12.97
N GLU A 139 -3.72 0.56 -12.61
CA GLU A 139 -2.55 0.87 -13.42
C GLU A 139 -1.73 -0.39 -13.71
N ASN A 140 -0.97 -0.36 -14.80
CA ASN A 140 -0.01 -1.41 -15.09
C ASN A 140 1.06 -1.43 -13.98
N SER A 141 1.17 -2.57 -13.29
CA SER A 141 2.18 -2.82 -12.26
C SER A 141 3.61 -2.47 -12.68
N ASP A 142 3.98 -2.63 -13.96
CA ASP A 142 5.31 -2.26 -14.46
C ASP A 142 5.54 -0.75 -14.40
N LEU A 143 4.52 0.06 -14.75
CA LEU A 143 4.62 1.51 -14.67
C LEU A 143 4.72 1.99 -13.21
N VAL A 144 4.04 1.31 -12.29
CA VAL A 144 4.16 1.60 -10.85
C VAL A 144 5.57 1.25 -10.36
N ILE A 145 6.13 0.12 -10.79
CA ILE A 145 7.49 -0.30 -10.44
C ILE A 145 8.53 0.68 -11.01
N GLU A 146 8.40 1.09 -12.27
CA GLU A 146 9.28 2.08 -12.91
C GLU A 146 9.24 3.43 -12.20
N ASP A 147 8.07 3.85 -11.73
CA ASP A 147 7.92 5.10 -10.96
C ASP A 147 8.60 4.99 -9.58
N ILE A 148 8.39 3.87 -8.88
CA ILE A 148 9.08 3.56 -7.63
C ILE A 148 10.60 3.54 -7.82
N ASP A 149 11.11 2.90 -8.89
CA ASP A 149 12.54 2.85 -9.23
C ASP A 149 13.12 4.26 -9.40
N LYS A 150 12.44 5.12 -10.16
CA LYS A 150 12.85 6.52 -10.37
C LYS A 150 12.86 7.30 -9.06
N ALA A 151 11.83 7.13 -8.22
CA ALA A 151 11.75 7.79 -6.92
C ALA A 151 12.85 7.31 -5.97
N LEU A 152 13.13 6.01 -5.89
CA LEU A 152 14.23 5.45 -5.09
C LEU A 152 15.60 5.97 -5.55
N LYS A 153 15.83 6.11 -6.86
CA LYS A 153 17.09 6.67 -7.40
C LYS A 153 17.29 8.15 -7.06
N ARG A 154 16.22 8.89 -6.80
CA ARG A 154 16.28 10.32 -6.47
C ARG A 154 16.73 10.58 -5.03
N ILE A 155 16.43 9.64 -4.12
CA ILE A 155 16.76 9.72 -2.69
C ILE A 155 18.02 8.93 -2.31
N LYS A 156 18.73 8.39 -3.30
CA LYS A 156 19.94 7.60 -3.13
C LYS A 156 21.18 8.47 -2.92
#